data_AF-A0A718M6F5-F1
#
_entry.id   AF-A0A718M6F5-F1
#
_cell.length_a   1.000
_cell.length_b   1.000
_cell.length_c   1.000
_cell.angle_alpha   90.00
_cell.angle_beta   90.00
_cell.angle_gamma   90.00
#
_symmetry.space_group_name_H-M   'P 1'
#
loop_
_entity.id
_entity.type
_entity.pdbx_description
1 polymer ?
#
loop_
_entity_poly.entity_id
_entity_poly.type
_entity_poly.pdbx_seq_one_letter_code
_entity_poly.pdbx_strand_id
1 'polypeptide(L)' 'MMTYFDSAEDLTISKQRALQELAKHGVVASDIDVFFSELGEREEYNAQEVLIWLGY' A
#
# COMPACT_ATOMS: atom_id res chain seq x y z
N MET A 1 -13.32 7.74 17.11
CA MET A 1 -13.62 6.81 16.00
C MET A 1 -12.28 6.45 15.38
N MET A 2 -11.94 5.17 15.25
CA MET A 2 -10.68 4.74 14.62
C MET A 2 -10.84 4.88 13.10
N THR A 3 -9.88 5.53 12.44
CA THR A 3 -9.89 5.70 10.98
C THR A 3 -9.33 4.46 10.29
N TYR A 4 -9.51 4.36 8.97
CA TYR A 4 -8.88 3.31 8.18
C TYR A 4 -7.34 3.39 8.25
N PHE A 5 -6.79 4.60 8.28
CA PHE A 5 -5.35 4.83 8.45
C PHE A 5 -4.83 4.37 9.82
N ASP A 6 -5.56 4.68 10.90
CA ASP A 6 -5.21 4.23 12.25
C ASP A 6 -5.22 2.69 12.35
N SER A 7 -6.12 2.03 11.61
CA SER A 7 -6.21 0.57 11.61
C SER A 7 -5.00 -0.13 10.95
N ALA A 8 -4.15 0.62 10.24
CA ALA A 8 -2.95 0.12 9.58
C ALA A 8 -1.68 0.30 10.41
N GLU A 9 -1.76 0.97 11.57
CA GLU A 9 -0.62 1.19 12.47
C GLU A 9 0.01 -0.15 12.90
N ASP A 10 1.34 -0.22 12.85
CA ASP A 10 2.15 -1.42 13.16
C ASP A 10 1.77 -2.70 12.40
N LEU A 11 1.02 -2.60 11.30
CA LEU A 11 0.62 -3.73 10.48
C LEU A 11 1.60 -3.94 9.30
N THR A 12 2.10 -5.16 9.18
CA THR A 12 2.82 -5.62 7.98
C THR A 12 1.86 -6.42 7.09
N ILE A 13 1.86 -6.11 5.80
CA ILE A 13 1.06 -6.82 4.79
C ILE A 13 1.96 -7.43 3.72
N SER A 14 1.54 -8.57 3.15
CA SER A 14 2.27 -9.17 2.04
C SER A 14 2.19 -8.30 0.78
N LYS A 15 3.13 -8.48 -0.15
CA LYS A 15 3.12 -7.87 -1.48
C LYS A 15 1.79 -8.08 -2.20
N GLN A 16 1.25 -9.30 -2.15
CA GLN A 16 -0.06 -9.60 -2.74
C GLN A 16 -1.16 -8.74 -2.11
N ARG A 17 -1.14 -8.54 -0.79
CA ARG A 17 -2.13 -7.69 -0.13
C ARG A 17 -1.94 -6.22 -0.46
N ALA A 18 -0.70 -5.73 -0.55
CA ALA A 18 -0.43 -4.36 -1.02
C ALA A 18 -1.01 -4.13 -2.43
N LEU A 19 -0.75 -5.05 -3.38
CA LEU A 19 -1.31 -5.00 -4.73
C LEU A 19 -2.85 -5.02 -4.75
N GLN A 20 -3.49 -5.78 -3.84
CA GLN A 20 -4.95 -5.76 -3.69
C GLN A 20 -5.45 -4.41 -3.19
N GLU A 21 -4.73 -3.75 -2.26
CA GLU A 21 -5.10 -2.41 -1.83
C GLU A 21 -4.93 -1.40 -2.96
N LEU A 22 -3.82 -1.42 -3.71
CA LEU A 22 -3.64 -0.57 -4.89
C LEU A 22 -4.80 -0.74 -5.90
N ALA A 23 -5.17 -1.99 -6.20
CA ALA A 23 -6.27 -2.29 -7.11
C ALA A 23 -7.63 -1.77 -6.61
N LYS A 24 -7.92 -1.87 -5.30
CA LYS A 24 -9.17 -1.33 -4.72
C LYS A 24 -9.26 0.19 -4.85
N HIS A 25 -8.12 0.89 -4.89
CA HIS A 25 -8.05 2.33 -5.05
C HIS A 25 -7.91 2.76 -6.51
N GLY A 26 -8.03 1.82 -7.46
CA GLY A 26 -8.04 2.11 -8.89
C GLY A 26 -6.66 2.39 -9.49
N VAL A 27 -5.58 2.03 -8.79
CA VAL A 27 -4.20 2.14 -9.30
C VAL A 27 -4.06 1.21 -10.50
N VAL A 28 -3.66 1.79 -11.64
CA VAL A 28 -3.49 1.06 -12.90
C VAL A 28 -2.13 0.38 -12.97
N ALA A 29 -1.99 -0.60 -13.86
CA ALA A 29 -0.76 -1.37 -13.99
C ALA A 29 0.51 -0.52 -14.23
N SER A 30 0.41 0.60 -14.95
CA SER A 30 1.55 1.51 -15.17
C SER A 30 2.06 2.17 -13.89
N ASP A 31 1.19 2.33 -12.89
CA ASP A 31 1.51 3.04 -11.66
C ASP A 31 2.02 2.07 -10.58
N ILE A 32 1.88 0.75 -10.81
CA ILE A 32 2.48 -0.28 -9.96
C ILE A 32 4.01 -0.22 -10.05
N ASP A 33 4.55 0.04 -11.24
CA ASP A 33 6.00 0.22 -11.41
C ASP A 33 6.50 1.45 -10.65
N VAL A 34 5.70 2.53 -10.62
CA VAL A 34 5.98 3.74 -9.82
C VAL A 34 5.99 3.39 -8.33
N PHE A 35 4.96 2.70 -7.85
CA PHE A 35 4.88 2.21 -6.47
C PHE A 35 6.13 1.42 -6.06
N PHE A 36 6.57 0.46 -6.89
CA PHE A 36 7.79 -0.30 -6.62
C PHE A 36 9.07 0.53 -6.73
N SER A 37 9.11 1.53 -7.60
CA SER A 37 10.27 2.43 -7.71
C SER A 37 10.44 3.33 -6.48
N GLU A 38 9.34 3.75 -5.86
CA GLU A 38 9.35 4.70 -4.75
C GLU A 38 9.45 4.01 -3.39
N LEU A 39 8.68 2.95 -3.17
CA LEU A 39 8.70 2.20 -1.90
C LEU A 39 9.71 1.06 -1.90
N GLY A 40 10.18 0.64 -3.07
CA GLY A 40 11.05 -0.53 -3.24
C GLY A 40 10.26 -1.83 -3.32
N GLU A 41 10.61 -2.70 -4.28
CA GLU A 41 9.97 -4.01 -4.41
C GLU A 41 10.40 -4.95 -3.26
N ARG A 42 9.44 -5.38 -2.44
CA ARG A 42 9.61 -6.27 -1.30
C ARG A 42 8.50 -7.32 -1.24
N GLU A 43 8.73 -8.40 -0.50
CA GLU A 43 7.72 -9.43 -0.20
C GLU A 43 6.68 -8.95 0.83
N GLU A 44 7.03 -7.96 1.64
CA GLU A 44 6.19 -7.38 2.69
C GLU A 44 6.34 -5.86 2.73
N TYR A 45 5.26 -5.18 3.12
CA TYR A 45 5.18 -3.72 3.24
C TYR A 45 4.56 -3.33 4.57
N ASN A 46 4.99 -2.20 5.11
CA ASN A 46 4.24 -1.53 6.17
C ASN A 46 2.91 -1.03 5.56
N ALA A 47 1.79 -1.34 6.22
CA ALA A 47 0.47 -1.01 5.70
C ALA A 47 0.24 0.52 5.64
N GLN A 48 0.76 1.28 6.60
CA GLN A 48 0.66 2.75 6.56
C GLN A 48 1.50 3.35 5.44
N GLU A 49 2.69 2.83 5.12
CA GLU A 49 3.45 3.31 3.95
C GLU A 49 2.66 3.14 2.64
N VAL A 50 1.94 2.02 2.49
CA VAL A 50 1.06 1.80 1.33
C VAL A 50 -0.10 2.80 1.31
N LEU A 51 -0.70 3.10 2.47
CA LEU A 51 -1.79 4.09 2.54
C LEU A 51 -1.29 5.53 2.30
N ILE A 52 -0.11 5.89 2.80
CA ILE A 52 0.52 7.20 2.54
C ILE A 52 0.74 7.37 1.04
N TRP A 53 1.23 6.34 0.36
CA TRP A 53 1.41 6.37 -1.11
C TRP A 53 0.08 6.54 -1.85
N LEU A 54 -1.00 5.95 -1.33
CA LEU A 54 -2.36 6.12 -1.83
C LEU A 54 -3.00 7.49 -1.49
N GLY A 55 -2.31 8.34 -0.72
CA GLY A 55 -2.74 9.71 -0.40
C GLY A 55 -3.60 9.84 0.86
N TYR A 56 -3.54 8.87 1.78
CA TYR A 56 -4.17 8.95 3.10
C TYR A 56 -3.37 9.76 4.12
#